data_AF-A0A7Y8LLX7-F1
#
_entry.id   AF-A0A7Y8LLX7-F1
#
_cell.length_a   1.000
_cell.length_b   1.000
_cell.length_c   1.000
_cell.angle_alpha   90.00
_cell.angle_beta   90.00
_cell.angle_gamma   90.00
#
_symmetry.space_group_name_H-M   'P 1'
#
loop_
_entity.id
_entity.type
_entity.pdbx_description
1 polymer ?
#
loop_
_entity_poly.entity_id
_entity_poly.type
_entity_poly.pdbx_seq_one_letter_code
_entity_poly.pdbx_strand_id
1 'polypeptide(L)'
;MIIFIASFPVLVVSSYLILRVNVDREVFENAKVFLFTMESIRKHYGDVTRPAVMKELPERFIVEAMSTSFNARGVAEKVRAEFPHYIFKHISMNPRNPINKADGFEEGIIAKFRADKTLKELKGLVEKGKVEYFYVARPVASKADCLRCHGIPEVAPGELLAKYGSTGAFGWQANQVVGALTAYVPTAIAKKNAQNALILFASFYAAIFFVIMIIIDRVIIGSIIKPIEQFVEVADEISRGKFERDFNVKTKDELKTLSEAFTRMKLSLVKAIDIVRRKQ
;
A
#
# COMPACT_ATOMS: atom_id res chain seq x y z
N MET A 1 17.73 17.36 19.70
CA MET A 1 16.62 18.04 19.01
C MET A 1 16.89 18.29 17.52
N ILE A 2 18.02 18.91 17.14
CA ILE A 2 18.35 19.20 15.72
C ILE A 2 18.28 17.94 14.84
N ILE A 3 18.87 16.84 15.31
CA ILE A 3 18.84 15.55 14.60
C ILE A 3 17.40 15.13 14.29
N PHE A 4 16.49 15.18 15.27
CA PHE A 4 15.08 14.82 15.07
C PHE A 4 14.38 15.73 14.06
N ILE A 5 14.58 17.04 14.17
CA ILE A 5 13.96 18.01 13.27
C ILE A 5 14.42 17.77 11.82
N ALA A 6 15.67 17.34 11.61
CA ALA A 6 16.19 17.01 10.29
C ALA A 6 15.74 15.61 9.81
N SER A 7 15.82 14.59 10.67
CA SER A 7 15.61 13.19 10.29
C SER A 7 14.13 12.81 10.19
N PHE A 8 13.27 13.38 11.04
CA PHE A 8 11.84 13.02 11.08
C PHE A 8 11.10 13.36 9.77
N PRO A 9 11.26 14.57 9.18
CA PRO A 9 10.64 14.86 7.88
C PRO A 9 11.16 13.95 6.78
N VAL A 10 12.46 13.68 6.73
CA VAL A 10 13.06 12.76 5.74
C VAL A 10 12.45 11.37 5.87
N LEU A 11 12.30 10.85 7.09
CA LEU A 11 11.67 9.55 7.35
C LEU A 11 10.20 9.54 6.94
N VAL A 12 9.43 10.57 7.31
CA VAL A 12 7.99 10.66 6.96
C VAL A 12 7.81 10.75 5.45
N VAL A 13 8.57 11.61 4.76
CA VAL A 13 8.48 11.79 3.30
C VAL A 13 8.90 10.52 2.56
N SER A 14 10.05 9.94 2.91
CA SER A 14 10.51 8.69 2.27
C SER A 14 9.53 7.54 2.49
N SER A 15 9.02 7.37 3.71
CA SER A 15 8.00 6.37 4.04
C SER A 15 6.71 6.60 3.27
N TYR A 16 6.25 7.85 3.16
CA TYR A 16 5.07 8.21 2.39
C TYR A 16 5.22 7.86 0.91
N LEU A 17 6.37 8.17 0.30
CA LEU A 17 6.64 7.83 -1.10
C LEU A 17 6.65 6.31 -1.34
N ILE A 18 7.32 5.55 -0.46
CA ILE A 18 7.36 4.09 -0.53
C ILE A 18 5.96 3.50 -0.38
N LEU A 19 5.20 3.96 0.62
CA LEU A 19 3.85 3.46 0.89
C LEU A 19 2.89 3.80 -0.25
N ARG A 20 3.04 4.95 -0.91
CA ARG A 20 2.22 5.31 -2.08
C ARG A 20 2.47 4.35 -3.26
N VAL A 21 3.73 4.03 -3.56
CA VAL A 21 4.07 3.05 -4.61
C VAL A 21 3.50 1.68 -4.27
N ASN A 22 3.53 1.30 -2.99
CA ASN A 22 2.94 0.04 -2.53
C ASN A 22 1.42 0.02 -2.68
N VAL A 23 0.72 1.14 -2.41
CA VAL A 23 -0.72 1.26 -2.64
C VAL A 23 -1.07 1.00 -4.09
N ASP A 24 -0.40 1.68 -5.03
CA ASP A 24 -0.66 1.53 -6.47
C ASP A 24 -0.42 0.08 -6.95
N ARG A 25 0.63 -0.56 -6.41
CA ARG A 25 0.93 -1.97 -6.69
C ARG A 25 -0.12 -2.91 -6.11
N GLU A 26 -0.53 -2.70 -4.86
CA GLU A 26 -1.52 -3.53 -4.16
C GLU A 26 -2.88 -3.48 -4.89
N VAL A 27 -3.38 -2.29 -5.21
CA VAL A 27 -4.65 -2.16 -5.92
C VAL A 27 -4.58 -2.74 -7.33
N PHE A 28 -3.43 -2.61 -8.01
CA PHE A 28 -3.22 -3.23 -9.32
C PHE A 28 -3.27 -4.75 -9.24
N GLU A 29 -2.51 -5.38 -8.33
CA GLU A 29 -2.49 -6.83 -8.17
C GLU A 29 -3.87 -7.37 -7.77
N ASN A 30 -4.56 -6.71 -6.83
CA ASN A 30 -5.92 -7.08 -6.44
C ASN A 30 -6.91 -7.00 -7.61
N ALA A 31 -6.88 -5.90 -8.38
CA ALA A 31 -7.74 -5.74 -9.56
C ALA A 31 -7.41 -6.77 -10.64
N LYS A 32 -6.13 -7.07 -10.85
CA LYS A 32 -5.66 -8.05 -11.82
C LYS A 32 -6.08 -9.46 -11.42
N VAL A 33 -5.83 -9.89 -10.19
CA VAL A 33 -6.26 -11.21 -9.69
C VAL A 33 -7.77 -11.34 -9.80
N PHE A 34 -8.53 -10.30 -9.42
CA PHE A 34 -9.98 -10.33 -9.52
C PHE A 34 -10.46 -10.46 -10.97
N LEU A 35 -9.91 -9.66 -11.89
CA LEU A 35 -10.22 -9.75 -13.32
C LEU A 35 -9.90 -11.13 -13.89
N PHE A 36 -8.70 -11.64 -13.62
CA PHE A 36 -8.24 -12.93 -14.14
C PHE A 36 -9.04 -14.10 -13.54
N THR A 37 -9.48 -13.99 -12.29
CA THR A 37 -10.37 -15.00 -11.69
C THR A 37 -11.70 -15.04 -12.44
N MET A 38 -12.32 -13.88 -12.69
CA MET A 38 -13.57 -13.82 -13.45
C MET A 38 -13.39 -14.24 -14.91
N GLU A 39 -12.27 -13.89 -15.55
CA GLU A 39 -11.91 -14.36 -16.88
C GLU A 39 -11.74 -15.88 -16.92
N SER A 40 -11.08 -16.47 -15.91
CA SER A 40 -10.89 -17.91 -15.79
C SER A 40 -12.21 -18.66 -15.60
N ILE A 41 -13.14 -18.11 -14.82
CA ILE A 41 -14.51 -18.66 -14.73
C ILE A 41 -15.18 -18.66 -16.10
N ARG A 42 -15.07 -17.56 -16.87
CA ARG A 42 -15.61 -17.52 -18.24
C ARG A 42 -14.98 -18.58 -19.13
N LYS A 43 -13.66 -18.74 -19.09
CA LYS A 43 -12.94 -19.73 -19.90
C LYS A 43 -13.36 -21.15 -19.51
N HIS A 44 -13.40 -21.46 -18.22
CA HIS A 44 -13.85 -22.77 -17.74
C HIS A 44 -15.25 -23.13 -18.24
N TYR A 45 -16.23 -22.22 -18.12
CA TYR A 45 -17.57 -22.47 -18.66
C TYR A 45 -17.61 -22.57 -20.18
N GLY A 46 -16.76 -21.81 -20.88
CA GLY A 46 -16.70 -21.81 -22.34
C GLY A 46 -16.03 -23.07 -22.92
N ASP A 47 -14.97 -23.53 -22.27
CA ASP A 47 -14.08 -24.58 -22.76
C ASP A 47 -14.44 -25.97 -22.20
N VAL A 48 -15.10 -26.03 -21.02
CA VAL A 48 -15.44 -27.29 -20.34
C VAL A 48 -16.94 -27.49 -20.24
N THR A 49 -17.66 -26.59 -19.55
CA THR A 49 -19.07 -26.80 -19.22
C THR A 49 -19.97 -26.75 -20.44
N ARG A 50 -19.85 -25.71 -21.27
CA ARG A 50 -20.70 -25.52 -22.45
C ARG A 50 -20.56 -26.68 -23.44
N PRO A 51 -19.36 -27.13 -23.86
CA PRO A 51 -19.23 -28.27 -24.77
C PRO A 51 -19.83 -29.56 -24.21
N ALA A 52 -19.67 -29.83 -22.90
CA ALA A 52 -20.26 -31.01 -22.27
C ALA A 52 -21.79 -30.97 -22.31
N VAL A 53 -22.41 -29.84 -21.97
CA VAL A 53 -23.88 -29.69 -22.05
C VAL A 53 -24.38 -29.75 -23.49
N MET A 54 -23.65 -29.14 -24.42
CA MET A 54 -23.96 -29.18 -25.85
C MET A 54 -23.96 -30.58 -26.44
N LYS A 55 -23.09 -31.47 -25.94
CA LYS A 55 -23.02 -32.86 -26.38
C LYS A 55 -24.27 -33.64 -25.97
N GLU A 56 -24.75 -33.44 -24.75
CA GLU A 56 -25.91 -34.17 -24.20
C GLU A 56 -27.25 -33.54 -24.59
N LEU A 57 -27.28 -32.21 -24.77
CA LEU A 57 -28.48 -31.42 -25.05
C LEU A 57 -28.25 -30.44 -26.22
N PRO A 58 -28.06 -30.94 -27.47
CA PRO A 58 -27.63 -30.12 -28.60
C PRO A 58 -28.61 -29.02 -29.02
N GLU A 59 -29.91 -29.26 -28.79
CA GLU A 59 -31.01 -28.35 -29.15
C GLU A 59 -31.44 -27.40 -28.03
N ARG A 60 -30.83 -27.51 -26.83
CA ARG A 60 -31.19 -26.69 -25.67
C ARG A 60 -30.16 -25.61 -25.37
N PHE A 61 -30.63 -24.50 -24.82
CA PHE A 61 -29.81 -23.39 -24.35
C PHE A 61 -30.05 -23.12 -22.86
N ILE A 62 -29.27 -23.82 -22.02
CA ILE A 62 -29.29 -23.62 -20.57
C ILE A 62 -28.35 -22.47 -20.22
N VAL A 63 -28.89 -21.29 -19.90
CA VAL A 63 -28.11 -20.08 -19.62
C VAL A 63 -27.09 -20.30 -18.49
N GLU A 64 -27.53 -20.97 -17.43
CA GLU A 64 -26.77 -21.26 -16.22
C GLU A 64 -25.54 -22.13 -16.51
N ALA A 65 -25.61 -23.01 -17.51
CA ALA A 65 -24.49 -23.89 -17.87
C ALA A 65 -23.69 -23.40 -19.09
N MET A 66 -24.33 -22.64 -19.99
CA MET A 66 -23.74 -22.28 -21.28
C MET A 66 -23.25 -20.84 -21.34
N SER A 67 -23.83 -19.89 -20.59
CA SER A 67 -23.44 -18.49 -20.68
C SER A 67 -22.24 -18.17 -19.79
N THR A 68 -21.09 -17.90 -20.41
CA THR A 68 -19.86 -17.54 -19.69
C THR A 68 -19.99 -16.20 -18.97
N SER A 69 -20.70 -15.24 -19.58
CA SER A 69 -20.94 -13.93 -18.98
C SER A 69 -21.94 -13.98 -17.83
N PHE A 70 -22.94 -14.86 -17.89
CA PHE A 70 -23.89 -15.06 -16.79
C PHE A 70 -23.17 -15.58 -15.54
N ASN A 71 -22.37 -16.64 -15.69
CA ASN A 71 -21.68 -17.28 -14.59
C ASN A 71 -20.63 -16.39 -13.93
N ALA A 72 -19.75 -15.76 -14.72
CA ALA A 72 -18.75 -14.85 -14.16
C ALA A 72 -19.38 -13.64 -13.47
N ARG A 73 -20.48 -13.10 -14.01
CA ARG A 73 -21.24 -12.04 -13.34
C ARG A 73 -21.86 -12.53 -12.04
N GLY A 74 -22.49 -13.70 -12.02
CA GLY A 74 -23.10 -14.24 -10.80
C GLY A 74 -22.07 -14.47 -9.68
N VAL A 75 -20.87 -14.94 -10.01
CA VAL A 75 -19.77 -15.05 -9.03
C VAL A 75 -19.30 -13.67 -8.59
N ALA A 76 -19.13 -12.71 -9.51
CA ALA A 76 -18.78 -11.34 -9.15
C ALA A 76 -19.82 -10.65 -8.28
N GLU A 77 -21.11 -10.90 -8.48
CA GLU A 77 -22.21 -10.39 -7.65
C GLU A 77 -22.12 -10.94 -6.22
N LYS A 78 -21.75 -12.22 -6.06
CA LYS A 78 -21.46 -12.81 -4.73
C LYS A 78 -20.24 -12.16 -4.07
N VAL A 79 -19.15 -11.94 -4.81
CA VAL A 79 -17.98 -11.20 -4.29
C VAL A 79 -18.39 -9.80 -3.87
N ARG A 80 -19.20 -9.11 -4.67
CA ARG A 80 -19.66 -7.75 -4.38
C ARG A 80 -20.55 -7.67 -3.13
N ALA A 81 -21.28 -8.74 -2.78
CA ALA A 81 -22.06 -8.77 -1.55
C ALA A 81 -21.16 -8.62 -0.30
N GLU A 82 -19.98 -9.25 -0.32
CA GLU A 82 -18.97 -9.13 0.75
C GLU A 82 -18.06 -7.90 0.56
N PHE A 83 -17.83 -7.50 -0.68
CA PHE A 83 -16.96 -6.39 -1.07
C PHE A 83 -17.72 -5.38 -1.97
N PRO A 84 -18.54 -4.48 -1.41
CA PRO A 84 -19.51 -3.64 -2.17
C PRO A 84 -18.95 -2.81 -3.34
N HIS A 85 -17.66 -2.50 -3.27
CA HIS A 85 -16.92 -1.69 -4.25
C HIS A 85 -16.07 -2.52 -5.22
N TYR A 86 -16.04 -3.85 -5.10
CA TYR A 86 -15.41 -4.71 -6.09
C TYR A 86 -16.40 -4.94 -7.22
N ILE A 87 -16.08 -4.43 -8.41
CA ILE A 87 -16.98 -4.46 -9.56
C ILE A 87 -16.29 -5.18 -10.69
N PHE A 88 -16.92 -6.24 -11.19
CA PHE A 88 -16.56 -6.86 -12.46
C PHE A 88 -17.67 -6.61 -13.47
N LYS A 89 -17.29 -6.20 -14.68
CA LYS A 89 -18.24 -5.90 -15.75
C LYS A 89 -17.71 -6.35 -17.10
N HIS A 90 -18.56 -7.01 -17.88
CA HIS A 90 -18.28 -7.33 -19.28
C HIS A 90 -18.83 -6.20 -20.15
N ILE A 91 -18.02 -5.18 -20.40
CA ILE A 91 -18.45 -3.98 -21.11
C ILE A 91 -18.63 -4.25 -22.59
N SER A 92 -19.71 -3.75 -23.20
CA SER A 92 -19.95 -3.82 -24.63
C SER A 92 -20.76 -2.62 -25.11
N MET A 93 -20.58 -2.25 -26.39
CA MET A 93 -21.38 -1.22 -27.06
C MET A 93 -22.83 -1.66 -27.25
N ASN A 94 -23.09 -2.95 -27.46
CA ASN A 94 -24.44 -3.48 -27.68
C ASN A 94 -24.61 -4.82 -26.95
N PRO A 95 -24.72 -4.83 -25.61
CA PRO A 95 -24.87 -6.06 -24.84
C PRO A 95 -26.33 -6.56 -24.86
N ARG A 96 -26.53 -7.86 -24.62
CA ARG A 96 -27.87 -8.41 -24.32
C ARG A 96 -28.39 -8.02 -22.94
N ASN A 97 -27.49 -7.97 -21.97
CA ASN A 97 -27.83 -7.54 -20.62
C ASN A 97 -27.51 -6.04 -20.50
N PRO A 98 -28.51 -5.16 -20.26
CA PRO A 98 -28.29 -3.72 -20.17
C PRO A 98 -27.26 -3.31 -19.11
N ILE A 99 -27.09 -4.10 -18.04
CA ILE A 99 -26.07 -3.85 -17.00
C ILE A 99 -24.67 -3.79 -17.60
N ASN A 100 -24.42 -4.49 -18.71
CA ASN A 100 -23.13 -4.54 -19.39
C ASN A 100 -22.91 -3.42 -20.41
N LYS A 101 -23.85 -2.47 -20.56
CA LYS A 101 -23.72 -1.38 -21.52
C LYS A 101 -22.57 -0.49 -21.08
N ALA A 102 -21.64 -0.24 -22.00
CA ALA A 102 -20.51 0.62 -21.76
C ALA A 102 -21.00 2.04 -21.41
N ASP A 103 -20.46 2.62 -20.35
CA ASP A 103 -20.53 4.06 -20.10
C ASP A 103 -19.49 4.82 -20.95
N GLY A 104 -19.52 6.16 -20.97
CA GLY A 104 -18.62 6.94 -21.82
C GLY A 104 -17.12 6.70 -21.57
N PHE A 105 -16.73 6.36 -20.35
CA PHE A 105 -15.34 5.99 -20.04
C PHE A 105 -14.99 4.60 -20.58
N GLU A 106 -15.89 3.64 -20.40
CA GLU A 106 -15.78 2.26 -20.88
C GLU A 106 -15.80 2.17 -22.42
N GLU A 107 -16.54 3.04 -23.09
CA GLU A 107 -16.50 3.18 -24.55
C GLU A 107 -15.09 3.55 -25.04
N GLY A 108 -14.40 4.44 -24.32
CA GLY A 108 -13.00 4.79 -24.57
C GLY A 108 -12.04 3.60 -24.41
N ILE A 109 -12.29 2.72 -23.43
CA ILE A 109 -11.52 1.46 -23.27
C ILE A 109 -11.71 0.57 -24.50
N ILE A 110 -12.95 0.37 -24.95
CA ILE A 110 -13.26 -0.46 -26.12
C ILE A 110 -12.63 0.12 -27.39
N ALA A 111 -12.69 1.44 -27.56
CA ALA A 111 -12.09 2.14 -28.70
C ALA A 111 -10.58 1.92 -28.78
N LYS A 112 -9.86 2.02 -27.65
CA LYS A 112 -8.41 1.76 -27.60
C LYS A 112 -8.05 0.33 -28.01
N PHE A 113 -8.79 -0.67 -27.53
CA PHE A 113 -8.57 -2.06 -27.94
C PHE A 113 -8.94 -2.34 -29.41
N ARG A 114 -9.90 -1.59 -29.97
CA ARG A 114 -10.24 -1.68 -31.40
C ARG A 114 -9.17 -1.04 -32.28
N ALA A 115 -8.59 0.08 -31.84
CA ALA A 115 -7.53 0.78 -32.55
C ALA A 115 -6.22 -0.02 -32.56
N ASP A 116 -5.89 -0.69 -31.46
CA ASP A 116 -4.69 -1.53 -31.34
C ASP A 116 -5.02 -2.95 -30.86
N LYS A 117 -5.00 -3.91 -31.79
CA LYS A 117 -5.26 -5.34 -31.50
C LYS A 117 -4.10 -6.03 -30.75
N THR A 118 -2.92 -5.41 -30.69
CA THR A 118 -1.78 -5.93 -29.92
C THR A 118 -1.93 -5.65 -28.43
N LEU A 119 -2.64 -4.57 -28.08
CA LEU A 119 -2.93 -4.17 -26.71
C LEU A 119 -3.75 -5.24 -25.97
N LYS A 120 -3.17 -5.83 -24.92
CA LYS A 120 -3.81 -6.92 -24.14
C LYS A 120 -4.39 -6.47 -22.81
N GLU A 121 -3.98 -5.32 -22.30
CA GLU A 121 -4.38 -4.82 -20.99
C GLU A 121 -4.40 -3.28 -21.01
N LEU A 122 -5.42 -2.71 -20.37
CA LEU A 122 -5.50 -1.30 -20.03
C LEU A 122 -5.71 -1.19 -18.53
N LYS A 123 -5.10 -0.18 -17.91
CA LYS A 123 -5.23 0.04 -16.47
C LYS A 123 -5.06 1.50 -16.11
N GLY A 124 -5.52 1.86 -14.93
CA GLY A 124 -5.31 3.19 -14.37
C GLY A 124 -6.29 3.51 -13.26
N LEU A 125 -6.33 4.78 -12.88
CA LEU A 125 -7.28 5.31 -11.92
C LEU A 125 -8.50 5.88 -12.66
N VAL A 126 -9.66 5.73 -12.06
CA VAL A 126 -10.91 6.34 -12.53
C VAL A 126 -11.81 6.65 -11.35
N GLU A 127 -12.42 7.84 -11.37
CA GLU A 127 -13.47 8.18 -10.42
C GLU A 127 -14.82 7.74 -10.98
N LYS A 128 -15.56 6.94 -10.19
CA LYS A 128 -16.95 6.58 -10.49
C LYS A 128 -17.82 7.03 -9.31
N GLY A 129 -18.56 8.12 -9.51
CA GLY A 129 -19.29 8.79 -8.43
C GLY A 129 -18.32 9.47 -7.46
N LYS A 130 -18.42 9.16 -6.15
CA LYS A 130 -17.52 9.68 -5.10
C LYS A 130 -16.40 8.71 -4.71
N VAL A 131 -16.18 7.66 -5.49
CA VAL A 131 -15.21 6.61 -5.18
C VAL A 131 -14.17 6.54 -6.29
N GLU A 132 -12.89 6.63 -5.90
CA GLU A 132 -11.76 6.40 -6.79
C GLU A 132 -11.49 4.89 -6.86
N TYR A 133 -11.44 4.37 -8.09
CA TYR A 133 -11.15 2.98 -8.38
C TYR A 133 -9.84 2.87 -9.15
N PHE A 134 -9.09 1.82 -8.86
CA PHE A 134 -8.13 1.30 -9.81
C PHE A 134 -8.84 0.30 -10.73
N TYR A 135 -8.74 0.51 -12.04
CA TYR A 135 -9.34 -0.40 -13.02
C TYR A 135 -8.26 -1.19 -13.77
N VAL A 136 -8.60 -2.43 -14.11
CA VAL A 136 -7.87 -3.24 -15.10
C VAL A 136 -8.88 -3.76 -16.11
N ALA A 137 -8.52 -3.69 -17.39
CA ALA A 137 -9.36 -4.10 -18.50
C ALA A 137 -8.60 -4.99 -19.49
N ARG A 138 -9.28 -5.99 -20.07
CA ARG A 138 -8.74 -6.89 -21.10
C ARG A 138 -9.74 -7.03 -22.25
N PRO A 139 -9.29 -7.03 -23.52
CA PRO A 139 -10.20 -7.06 -24.66
C PRO A 139 -10.89 -8.41 -24.77
N VAL A 140 -12.14 -8.39 -25.25
CA VAL A 140 -12.86 -9.60 -25.65
C VAL A 140 -12.97 -9.58 -27.18
N ALA A 141 -12.22 -10.46 -27.82
CA ALA A 141 -12.31 -10.70 -29.25
C ALA A 141 -13.28 -11.87 -29.54
N SER A 142 -14.14 -11.69 -30.53
CA SER A 142 -15.06 -12.73 -31.00
C SER A 142 -14.28 -13.84 -31.72
N LYS A 143 -14.56 -15.09 -31.35
CA LYS A 143 -14.06 -16.30 -32.03
C LYS A 143 -15.15 -16.88 -32.95
N ALA A 144 -14.80 -17.86 -33.79
CA ALA A 144 -15.76 -18.53 -34.67
C ALA A 144 -16.99 -19.07 -33.91
N ASP A 145 -16.77 -19.76 -32.79
CA ASP A 145 -17.85 -20.33 -31.97
C ASP A 145 -18.76 -19.26 -31.33
N CYS A 146 -18.29 -18.01 -31.22
CA CYS A 146 -19.13 -16.92 -30.75
C CYS A 146 -20.24 -16.59 -31.75
N LEU A 147 -20.00 -16.79 -33.04
CA LEU A 147 -20.91 -16.41 -34.12
C LEU A 147 -22.18 -17.27 -34.16
N ARG A 148 -22.14 -18.50 -33.62
CA ARG A 148 -23.34 -19.33 -33.44
C ARG A 148 -24.42 -18.62 -32.63
N CYS A 149 -24.00 -17.85 -31.62
CA CYS A 149 -24.93 -17.11 -30.78
C CYS A 149 -24.98 -15.63 -31.15
N HIS A 150 -23.89 -15.02 -31.64
CA HIS A 150 -23.74 -13.57 -31.79
C HIS A 150 -23.56 -13.10 -33.24
N GLY A 151 -23.66 -14.01 -34.22
CA GLY A 151 -23.62 -13.70 -35.65
C GLY A 151 -24.94 -13.08 -36.12
N ILE A 152 -25.62 -13.73 -37.05
CA ILE A 152 -26.94 -13.29 -37.50
C ILE A 152 -28.06 -13.91 -36.64
N PRO A 153 -29.15 -13.20 -36.34
CA PRO A 153 -30.22 -13.72 -35.50
C PRO A 153 -30.88 -15.00 -36.02
N GLU A 154 -30.96 -15.18 -37.34
CA GLU A 154 -31.70 -16.26 -38.01
C GLU A 154 -31.10 -17.66 -37.73
N VAL A 155 -29.81 -17.73 -37.41
CA VAL A 155 -29.09 -18.99 -37.10
C VAL A 155 -28.85 -19.17 -35.61
N ALA A 156 -29.29 -18.22 -34.78
CA ALA A 156 -29.13 -18.29 -33.34
C ALA A 156 -30.10 -19.30 -32.72
N PRO A 157 -29.75 -19.94 -31.58
CA PRO A 157 -30.66 -20.88 -30.91
C PRO A 157 -32.02 -20.24 -30.60
N GLY A 158 -33.12 -20.95 -30.88
CA GLY A 158 -34.48 -20.43 -30.67
C GLY A 158 -34.76 -20.05 -29.22
N GLU A 159 -34.32 -20.86 -28.25
CA GLU A 159 -34.45 -20.55 -26.81
C GLU A 159 -33.70 -19.25 -26.42
N LEU A 160 -32.60 -18.94 -27.12
CA LEU A 160 -31.84 -17.71 -26.90
C LEU A 160 -32.60 -16.49 -27.42
N LEU A 161 -33.19 -16.58 -28.61
CA LEU A 161 -34.03 -15.53 -29.19
C LEU A 161 -35.29 -15.29 -28.36
N ALA A 162 -35.94 -16.36 -27.89
CA ALA A 162 -37.12 -16.27 -27.02
C ALA A 162 -36.81 -15.52 -25.71
N LYS A 163 -35.60 -15.68 -25.16
CA LYS A 163 -35.19 -15.05 -23.90
C LYS A 163 -34.65 -13.63 -24.06
N TYR A 164 -33.91 -13.34 -25.12
CA TYR A 164 -33.15 -12.08 -25.26
C TYR A 164 -33.52 -11.23 -26.48
N GLY A 165 -34.42 -11.73 -27.35
CA GLY A 165 -34.73 -11.09 -28.63
C GLY A 165 -33.57 -11.18 -29.64
N SER A 166 -33.70 -10.42 -30.73
CA SER A 166 -32.79 -10.43 -31.89
C SER A 166 -31.91 -9.19 -32.05
N THR A 167 -31.93 -8.25 -31.10
CA THR A 167 -31.27 -6.94 -31.23
C THR A 167 -29.93 -6.84 -30.48
N GLY A 168 -29.86 -7.42 -29.28
CA GLY A 168 -28.70 -7.31 -28.40
C GLY A 168 -27.57 -8.29 -28.76
N ALA A 169 -26.35 -7.77 -28.87
CA ALA A 169 -25.13 -8.54 -29.12
C ALA A 169 -25.23 -9.47 -30.34
N PHE A 170 -25.73 -8.96 -31.46
CA PHE A 170 -25.69 -9.61 -32.78
C PHE A 170 -24.82 -8.81 -33.75
N GLY A 171 -24.57 -9.38 -34.93
CA GLY A 171 -23.77 -8.76 -35.99
C GLY A 171 -22.27 -8.80 -35.73
N TRP A 172 -21.80 -9.68 -34.83
CA TRP A 172 -20.37 -9.81 -34.57
C TRP A 172 -19.66 -10.46 -35.76
N GLN A 173 -18.42 -10.07 -35.99
CA GLN A 173 -17.52 -10.69 -36.95
C GLN A 173 -16.39 -11.44 -36.24
N ALA A 174 -15.81 -12.45 -36.90
CA ALA A 174 -14.65 -13.16 -36.36
C ALA A 174 -13.46 -12.20 -36.15
N ASN A 175 -12.74 -12.38 -35.04
CA ASN A 175 -11.59 -11.54 -34.64
C ASN A 175 -11.91 -10.05 -34.42
N GLN A 176 -13.19 -9.71 -34.24
CA GLN A 176 -13.62 -8.37 -33.85
C GLN A 176 -13.55 -8.19 -32.33
N VAL A 177 -13.06 -7.02 -31.88
CA VAL A 177 -13.17 -6.63 -30.46
C VAL A 177 -14.60 -6.15 -30.18
N VAL A 178 -15.35 -7.00 -29.49
CA VAL A 178 -16.80 -6.85 -29.22
C VAL A 178 -17.09 -6.23 -27.85
N GLY A 179 -16.06 -6.12 -27.02
CA GLY A 179 -16.13 -5.57 -25.68
C GLY A 179 -14.82 -5.72 -24.93
N ALA A 180 -14.88 -5.55 -23.60
CA ALA A 180 -13.77 -5.83 -22.70
C ALA A 180 -14.29 -6.40 -21.38
N LEU A 181 -13.43 -7.13 -20.69
CA LEU A 181 -13.61 -7.45 -19.28
C LEU A 181 -12.99 -6.31 -18.49
N THR A 182 -13.69 -5.85 -17.46
CA THR A 182 -13.21 -4.79 -16.56
C THR A 182 -13.38 -5.22 -15.13
N ALA A 183 -12.37 -4.95 -14.31
CA ALA A 183 -12.42 -5.05 -12.86
C ALA A 183 -12.09 -3.68 -12.28
N TYR A 184 -12.89 -3.25 -11.30
CA TYR A 184 -12.69 -2.04 -10.52
C TYR A 184 -12.52 -2.42 -9.05
N VAL A 185 -11.45 -1.92 -8.44
CA VAL A 185 -11.15 -2.13 -7.02
C VAL A 185 -10.98 -0.77 -6.36
N PRO A 186 -11.60 -0.50 -5.20
CA PRO A 186 -11.48 0.78 -4.52
C PRO A 186 -10.06 1.01 -4.00
N THR A 187 -9.53 2.21 -4.18
CA THR A 187 -8.20 2.56 -3.66
C THR A 187 -8.23 2.95 -2.18
N ALA A 188 -9.41 3.31 -1.66
CA ALA A 188 -9.59 3.83 -0.31
C ALA A 188 -9.07 2.89 0.80
N ILE A 189 -9.26 1.57 0.63
CA ILE A 189 -8.80 0.58 1.62
C ILE A 189 -7.27 0.56 1.68
N ALA A 190 -6.60 0.42 0.53
CA ALA A 190 -5.14 0.42 0.45
C ALA A 190 -4.55 1.76 0.93
N LYS A 191 -5.14 2.90 0.51
CA LYS A 191 -4.73 4.24 0.98
C LYS A 191 -4.86 4.39 2.50
N LYS A 192 -5.96 3.93 3.09
CA LYS A 192 -6.17 3.97 4.55
C LYS A 192 -5.16 3.09 5.29
N ASN A 193 -4.90 1.89 4.79
CA ASN A 193 -3.89 0.99 5.36
C ASN A 193 -2.49 1.61 5.33
N ALA A 194 -2.11 2.23 4.20
CA ALA A 194 -0.85 2.96 4.06
C ALA A 194 -0.76 4.15 5.03
N GLN A 195 -1.84 4.93 5.20
CA GLN A 195 -1.87 6.03 6.17
C GLN A 195 -1.69 5.53 7.60
N ASN A 196 -2.38 4.45 7.99
CA ASN A 196 -2.24 3.85 9.32
C ASN A 196 -0.80 3.34 9.55
N ALA A 197 -0.20 2.69 8.56
CA ALA A 197 1.18 2.23 8.63
C ALA A 197 2.15 3.41 8.80
N LEU A 198 1.97 4.50 8.04
CA LEU A 198 2.78 5.71 8.15
C LEU A 198 2.70 6.31 9.56
N ILE A 199 1.48 6.46 10.10
CA ILE A 199 1.25 7.00 11.44
C ILE A 199 1.92 6.11 12.49
N LEU A 200 1.76 4.79 12.38
CA LEU A 200 2.37 3.84 13.31
C LEU A 200 3.89 3.94 13.27
N PHE A 201 4.51 3.89 12.09
CA PHE A 201 5.97 4.02 11.96
C PHE A 201 6.49 5.37 12.46
N ALA A 202 5.83 6.48 12.11
CA ALA A 202 6.22 7.80 12.55
C ALA A 202 6.12 7.95 14.08
N SER A 203 5.03 7.45 14.68
CA SER A 203 4.83 7.47 16.14
C SER A 203 5.86 6.63 16.87
N PHE A 204 6.17 5.44 16.36
CA PHE A 204 7.15 4.53 16.94
C PHE A 204 8.56 5.10 16.87
N TYR A 205 8.93 5.66 15.71
CA TYR A 205 10.20 6.36 15.54
C TYR A 205 10.32 7.53 16.51
N ALA A 206 9.29 8.37 16.63
CA ALA A 206 9.29 9.50 17.56
C ALA A 206 9.42 9.02 19.01
N ALA A 207 8.67 8.01 19.41
CA ALA A 207 8.74 7.44 20.75
C ALA A 207 10.15 6.93 21.09
N ILE A 208 10.77 6.14 20.20
CA ILE A 208 12.14 5.66 20.39
C ILE A 208 13.13 6.83 20.48
N PHE A 209 12.99 7.82 19.60
CA PHE A 209 13.86 8.98 19.62
C PHE A 209 13.82 9.70 20.97
N PHE A 210 12.62 9.96 21.50
CA PHE A 210 12.46 10.61 22.80
C PHE A 210 12.98 9.77 23.96
N VAL A 211 12.77 8.44 23.93
CA VAL A 211 13.33 7.53 24.94
C VAL A 211 14.86 7.59 24.93
N ILE A 212 15.49 7.48 23.76
CA ILE A 212 16.95 7.58 23.62
C ILE A 212 17.45 8.96 24.09
N MET A 213 16.75 10.03 23.72
CA MET A 213 17.10 11.38 24.13
C MET A 213 17.07 11.53 25.66
N ILE A 214 16.05 10.99 26.34
CA ILE A 214 15.97 10.99 27.80
C ILE A 214 17.12 10.18 28.41
N ILE A 215 17.43 9.00 27.85
CA ILE A 215 18.54 8.17 28.36
C ILE A 215 19.86 8.92 28.25
N ILE A 216 20.15 9.50 27.07
CA ILE A 216 21.39 10.27 26.84
C ILE A 216 21.47 11.46 27.80
N ASP A 217 20.38 12.23 27.94
CA ASP A 217 20.31 13.36 28.86
C ASP A 217 20.64 12.95 30.30
N ARG A 218 20.03 11.87 30.79
CA ARG A 218 20.30 11.34 32.14
C ARG A 218 21.73 10.85 32.32
N VAL A 219 22.30 10.22 31.30
CA VAL A 219 23.70 9.76 31.31
C VAL A 219 24.65 10.95 31.32
N ILE A 220 24.44 11.97 30.49
CA ILE A 220 25.30 13.16 30.45
C ILE A 220 25.24 13.92 31.78
N ILE A 221 24.04 14.13 32.32
CA ILE A 221 23.86 14.83 33.60
C ILE A 221 24.56 14.05 34.73
N GLY A 222 24.34 12.74 34.80
CA GLY A 222 24.88 11.89 35.87
C GLY A 222 26.38 11.65 35.78
N SER A 223 26.90 11.44 34.57
CA SER A 223 28.29 11.01 34.36
C SER A 223 29.24 12.16 34.05
N ILE A 224 28.76 13.31 33.59
CA ILE A 224 29.63 14.43 33.16
C ILE A 224 29.31 15.71 33.92
N ILE A 225 28.07 16.21 33.84
CA ILE A 225 27.72 17.54 34.39
C ILE A 225 27.87 17.57 35.91
N LYS A 226 27.23 16.63 36.63
CA LYS A 226 27.30 16.59 38.10
C LYS A 226 28.73 16.45 38.64
N PRO A 227 29.58 15.55 38.12
CA PRO A 227 30.99 15.54 38.51
C PRO A 227 31.69 16.88 38.28
N ILE A 228 31.50 17.54 37.13
CA ILE A 228 32.13 18.83 36.88
C ILE A 228 31.64 19.90 37.88
N GLU A 229 30.34 19.96 38.17
CA GLU A 229 29.79 20.87 39.19
C GLU A 229 30.43 20.65 40.57
N GLN A 230 30.62 19.38 40.96
CA GLN A 230 31.32 19.05 42.21
C GLN A 230 32.78 19.53 42.21
N PHE A 231 33.49 19.49 41.09
CA PHE A 231 34.86 20.01 41.03
C PHE A 231 34.88 21.52 41.21
N VAL A 232 33.94 22.22 40.59
CA VAL A 232 33.83 23.68 40.73
C VAL A 232 33.53 24.04 42.19
N GLU A 233 32.60 23.33 42.83
CA GLU A 233 32.25 23.56 44.24
C GLU A 233 33.45 23.32 45.19
N VAL A 234 34.14 22.18 45.05
CA VAL A 234 35.31 21.85 45.88
C VAL A 234 36.47 22.81 45.62
N ALA A 235 36.68 23.24 44.37
CA ALA A 235 37.71 24.22 44.05
C ALA A 235 37.41 25.61 44.65
N ASP A 236 36.15 26.06 44.65
CA ASP A 236 35.75 27.32 45.30
C ASP A 236 35.98 27.25 46.82
N GLU A 237 35.64 26.13 47.48
CA GLU A 237 35.92 25.91 48.90
C GLU A 237 37.42 26.01 49.22
N ILE A 238 38.26 25.34 48.44
CA ILE A 238 39.73 25.37 48.57
C ILE A 238 40.26 26.79 48.40
N SER A 239 39.72 27.57 47.46
CA SER A 239 40.12 28.96 47.23
C SER A 239 39.83 29.87 48.43
N ARG A 240 38.81 29.53 49.23
CA ARG A 240 38.42 30.21 50.47
C ARG A 240 39.16 29.67 51.70
N GLY A 241 40.12 28.77 51.51
CA GLY A 241 40.94 28.20 52.59
C GLY A 241 40.35 26.99 53.30
N LYS A 242 39.30 26.36 52.74
CA LYS A 242 38.71 25.10 53.26
C LYS A 242 39.26 23.92 52.47
N PHE A 243 40.12 23.09 53.08
CA PHE A 243 40.87 22.04 52.36
C PHE A 243 40.40 20.60 52.65
N GLU A 244 39.36 20.45 53.47
CA GLU A 244 38.91 19.17 54.02
C GLU A 244 38.19 18.29 52.99
N ARG A 245 37.54 18.90 51.99
CA ARG A 245 36.76 18.19 50.98
C ARG A 245 37.68 17.65 49.87
N ASP A 246 37.39 16.42 49.41
CA ASP A 246 38.13 15.76 48.33
C ASP A 246 37.36 15.79 47.01
N PHE A 247 38.10 15.82 45.90
CA PHE A 247 37.55 15.57 44.57
C PHE A 247 37.25 14.07 44.47
N ASN A 248 35.97 13.69 44.57
CA ASN A 248 35.55 12.30 44.55
C ASN A 248 34.74 12.00 43.28
N VAL A 249 35.31 11.17 42.40
CA VAL A 249 34.66 10.72 41.17
C VAL A 249 34.59 9.20 41.16
N LYS A 250 33.39 8.67 40.88
CA LYS A 250 33.14 7.23 40.76
C LYS A 250 33.30 6.69 39.34
N THR A 251 33.35 7.56 38.33
CA THR A 251 33.55 7.16 36.94
C THR A 251 34.98 6.63 36.73
N LYS A 252 35.20 5.87 35.67
CA LYS A 252 36.52 5.29 35.32
C LYS A 252 37.09 5.89 34.02
N ASP A 253 36.59 7.06 33.66
CA ASP A 253 36.92 7.81 32.44
C ASP A 253 37.88 8.97 32.77
N GLU A 254 38.03 9.90 31.83
CA GLU A 254 38.91 11.07 31.94
C GLU A 254 38.62 11.93 33.19
N LEU A 255 37.39 11.89 33.73
CA LEU A 255 37.05 12.62 34.96
C LEU A 255 37.74 12.04 36.20
N LYS A 256 38.05 10.75 36.20
CA LYS A 256 38.86 10.15 37.28
C LYS A 256 40.28 10.68 37.25
N THR A 257 40.90 10.71 36.08
CA THR A 257 42.25 11.26 35.90
C THR A 257 42.29 12.74 36.28
N LEU A 258 41.25 13.50 35.93
CA LEU A 258 41.08 14.89 36.36
C LEU A 258 40.99 15.01 37.89
N SER A 259 40.20 14.15 38.54
CA SER A 259 40.06 14.08 40.00
C SER A 259 41.41 13.88 40.70
N GLU A 260 42.22 12.96 40.18
CA GLU A 260 43.55 12.65 40.72
C GLU A 260 44.50 13.84 40.54
N ALA A 261 44.46 14.53 39.40
CA ALA A 261 45.28 15.72 39.15
C ALA A 261 44.91 16.88 40.09
N PHE A 262 43.61 17.17 40.25
CA PHE A 262 43.12 18.21 41.16
C PHE A 262 43.45 17.89 42.62
N THR A 263 43.38 16.62 43.01
CA THR A 263 43.79 16.17 44.35
C THR A 263 45.27 16.44 44.61
N ARG A 264 46.15 16.13 43.65
CA ARG A 264 47.58 16.44 43.77
C ARG A 264 47.83 17.95 43.89
N MET A 265 47.12 18.76 43.10
CA MET A 265 47.21 20.22 43.17
C MET A 265 46.80 20.76 44.55
N LYS A 266 45.67 20.27 45.10
CA LYS A 266 45.23 20.62 46.47
C LYS A 266 46.32 20.35 47.50
N LEU A 267 46.91 19.15 47.49
CA LEU A 267 47.94 18.75 48.43
C LEU A 267 49.20 19.62 48.32
N SER A 268 49.61 19.99 47.10
CA SER A 268 50.74 20.89 46.89
C SER A 268 50.48 22.30 47.44
N LEU A 269 49.27 22.83 47.26
CA LEU A 269 48.87 24.13 47.79
C LEU A 269 48.87 24.15 49.32
N VAL A 270 48.28 23.14 49.96
CA VAL A 270 48.27 22.99 51.43
C VAL A 270 49.69 22.99 51.97
N LYS A 271 50.59 22.19 51.37
CA LYS A 271 52.02 22.17 51.77
C LYS A 271 52.70 23.53 51.62
N ALA A 272 52.42 24.27 50.55
CA ALA A 272 53.00 25.59 50.34
C ALA A 272 52.54 26.59 51.42
N ILE A 273 51.25 26.58 51.77
CA ILE A 273 50.68 27.43 52.83
C ILE A 273 51.30 27.10 54.20
N ASP A 274 51.48 25.81 54.52
CA ASP A 274 52.11 25.37 55.77
C ASP A 274 53.58 25.83 55.87
N ILE A 275 54.32 25.81 54.77
CA ILE A 275 55.71 26.31 54.73
C ILE A 275 55.75 27.81 55.02
N VAL A 276 54.83 28.59 54.45
CA VAL A 276 54.74 30.03 54.70
C VAL A 276 54.38 30.31 56.15
N ARG A 277 53.41 29.58 56.72
CA ARG A 277 53.01 29.72 58.13
C ARG A 277 54.13 29.40 59.13
N ARG A 278 55.01 28.44 58.84
CA ARG A 278 56.13 28.08 59.72
C ARG A 278 57.31 29.06 59.67
N LYS A 279 57.36 29.94 58.68
CA LYS A 279 58.41 30.95 58.50
C LYS A 279 58.05 32.32 59.10
N GLN A 280 56.79 32.50 59.52
CA GLN A 280 56.34 33.61 60.37
C GLN A 280 56.43 33.21 61.84
#